data_AF-A0A1G6RWC3-F1
#
_entry.id   AF-A0A1G6RWC3-F1
#
_cell.length_a   1.000
_cell.length_b   1.000
_cell.length_c   1.000
_cell.angle_alpha   90.00
_cell.angle_beta   90.00
_cell.angle_gamma   90.00
#
_symmetry.space_group_name_H-M   'P 1'
#
loop_
_entity.id
_entity.type
_entity.pdbx_description
1 polymer ?
#
loop_
_entity_poly.entity_id
_entity_poly.type
_entity_poly.pdbx_seq_one_letter_code
_entity_poly.pdbx_strand_id
1 'polypeptide(L)'
;MTACQATVRVDGYGMAAVTAGLETAGPTRTWENAVNAANDTRPETPDGHDDDLDPDDLDLPVANRDMSGPAMGWLLIAFGLVGFVASIALAIEKFLKLSNPNHVASCSINIFLDCADAMASWQGALLGFPNPFIGVAAFPVVVTTGVVLLLGVTLPRWYWLCLFAGTVAALGLVIFLIYTSVSVLGKLCPYCMVVWAAVIPLFWFTLVYAVQERVITVSDGLRSALVRNRVVLLVGLYAVVVAWVLIVMGPAIADHIRMS
;
A
#
# COMPACT_ATOMS: atom_id res chain seq x y z
N MET A 1 31.53 52.01 -5.96
CA MET A 1 30.51 51.36 -6.81
C MET A 1 31.21 50.77 -8.04
N THR A 2 31.55 49.49 -8.01
CA THR A 2 31.89 48.70 -9.21
C THR A 2 31.54 47.26 -8.88
N ALA A 3 30.50 46.73 -9.55
CA ALA A 3 29.97 45.40 -9.32
C ALA A 3 30.91 44.34 -9.91
N CYS A 4 31.24 43.31 -9.13
CA CYS A 4 31.85 42.08 -9.65
C CYS A 4 30.70 41.11 -9.96
N GLN A 5 30.35 40.98 -11.24
CA GLN A 5 29.40 39.98 -11.70
C GLN A 5 30.10 38.62 -11.79
N ALA A 6 29.71 37.66 -10.96
CA ALA A 6 30.02 36.26 -11.17
C ALA A 6 28.94 35.66 -12.09
N THR A 7 29.32 35.29 -13.30
CA THR A 7 28.47 34.57 -14.25
C THR A 7 28.49 33.08 -13.93
N VAL A 8 27.32 32.52 -13.59
CA VAL A 8 27.13 31.07 -13.45
C VAL A 8 26.77 30.51 -14.83
N ARG A 9 27.69 29.75 -15.45
CA ARG A 9 27.38 28.91 -16.62
C ARG A 9 27.13 27.49 -16.11
N VAL A 10 25.93 26.96 -16.37
CA VAL A 10 25.50 25.62 -15.99
C VAL A 10 25.73 24.68 -17.18
N ASP A 11 26.75 23.82 -17.10
CA ASP A 11 26.91 22.70 -18.02
C ASP A 11 26.26 21.44 -17.40
N GLY A 12 25.56 20.66 -18.24
CA GLY A 12 24.53 19.68 -17.89
C GLY A 12 24.93 18.40 -17.16
N TYR A 13 25.99 18.40 -16.34
CA TYR A 13 26.31 17.34 -15.39
C TYR A 13 26.81 18.00 -14.10
N GLY A 14 25.96 18.06 -13.09
CA GLY A 14 26.13 18.90 -11.89
C GLY A 14 27.28 18.48 -10.95
N MET A 15 28.50 18.92 -11.25
CA MET A 15 29.57 19.07 -10.25
C MET A 15 30.30 20.40 -10.47
N ALA A 16 30.08 21.37 -9.58
CA ALA A 16 30.85 22.60 -9.50
C ALA A 16 32.13 22.35 -8.70
N ALA A 17 33.29 22.37 -9.34
CA ALA A 17 34.58 22.36 -8.66
C ALA A 17 34.97 23.81 -8.31
N VAL A 18 35.00 24.14 -7.02
CA VAL A 18 35.56 25.39 -6.50
C VAL A 18 37.00 25.12 -6.09
N THR A 19 37.96 25.76 -6.76
CA THR A 19 39.37 25.73 -6.33
C THR A 19 39.64 26.95 -5.46
N ALA A 20 39.94 26.74 -4.18
CA ALA A 20 40.38 27.79 -3.26
C ALA A 20 41.87 27.60 -2.96
N GLY A 21 42.66 28.66 -3.14
CA GLY A 21 44.10 28.69 -2.88
C GLY A 21 44.42 28.59 -1.38
N LEU A 22 45.48 27.85 -1.06
CA LEU A 22 46.00 27.66 0.29
C LEU A 22 47.23 28.55 0.51
N GLU A 23 47.12 29.53 1.40
CA GLU A 23 48.25 30.30 1.96
C GLU A 23 48.58 29.78 3.37
N THR A 24 49.87 29.56 3.62
CA THR A 24 50.43 28.91 4.82
C THR A 24 50.69 29.91 5.94
N ALA A 25 50.19 29.65 7.16
CA ALA A 25 50.56 30.39 8.37
C ALA A 25 51.08 29.45 9.49
N GLY A 26 52.22 29.83 10.08
CA GLY A 26 53.03 29.05 11.01
C GLY A 26 52.55 28.97 12.48
N PRO A 27 53.38 28.40 13.37
CA PRO A 27 52.91 27.70 14.56
C PRO A 27 52.91 28.60 15.79
N THR A 28 51.71 28.89 16.32
CA THR A 28 51.31 29.01 17.74
C THR A 28 50.09 29.94 17.86
N ARG A 29 49.01 29.46 18.51
CA ARG A 29 47.70 30.12 18.74
C ARG A 29 46.71 30.28 17.57
N THR A 30 46.74 29.41 16.57
CA THR A 30 45.79 29.50 15.44
C THR A 30 44.43 28.89 15.73
N TRP A 31 44.33 27.85 16.56
CA TRP A 31 43.05 27.17 16.80
C TRP A 31 42.07 28.01 17.62
N GLU A 32 42.52 28.70 18.67
CA GLU A 32 41.65 29.62 19.44
C GLU A 32 41.12 30.76 18.57
N ASN A 33 41.99 31.34 17.74
CA ASN A 33 41.59 32.41 16.83
C ASN A 33 40.67 31.92 15.71
N ALA A 34 40.87 30.70 15.20
CA ALA A 34 39.99 30.09 14.20
C ALA A 34 38.63 29.69 14.78
N VAL A 35 38.59 29.19 16.02
CA VAL A 35 37.35 28.86 16.74
C VAL A 35 36.57 30.14 17.05
N ASN A 36 37.25 31.20 17.51
CA ASN A 36 36.61 32.47 17.79
C ASN A 36 36.07 33.15 16.51
N ALA A 37 36.82 33.10 15.40
CA ALA A 37 36.36 33.60 14.11
C ALA A 37 35.19 32.78 13.52
N ALA A 38 35.11 31.47 13.81
CA ALA A 38 33.98 30.63 13.45
C ALA A 38 32.76 30.86 14.35
N ASN A 39 32.96 31.29 15.59
CA ASN A 39 31.87 31.60 16.52
C ASN A 39 31.24 32.97 16.24
N ASP A 40 32.03 33.93 15.75
CA ASP A 40 31.60 35.30 15.40
C ASP A 40 30.82 35.37 14.07
N THR A 41 30.88 34.31 13.25
CA THR A 41 30.14 34.20 11.98
C THR A 41 28.87 33.37 12.10
N ARG A 42 28.54 32.85 13.28
CA ARG A 42 27.26 32.18 13.51
C ARG A 42 26.17 33.27 13.56
N PRO A 43 25.13 33.21 12.73
CA PRO A 43 24.01 34.13 12.87
C PRO A 43 23.45 33.98 14.29
N GLU A 44 23.33 35.11 15.01
CA GLU A 44 22.56 35.14 16.25
C GLU A 44 21.18 34.58 15.91
N THR A 45 20.87 33.42 16.49
CA THR A 45 19.49 32.96 16.57
C THR A 45 18.73 34.08 17.24
N PRO A 46 17.70 34.68 16.60
CA PRO A 46 16.85 35.65 17.27
C PRO A 46 16.46 35.02 18.60
N ASP A 47 16.69 35.75 19.70
CA ASP A 47 16.21 35.35 21.02
C ASP A 47 14.83 34.77 20.83
N GLY A 48 14.72 33.48 21.13
CA GLY A 48 13.46 32.78 21.06
C GLY A 48 12.51 33.59 21.91
N HIS A 49 11.60 34.30 21.26
CA HIS A 49 10.34 34.58 21.90
C HIS A 49 9.86 33.20 22.32
N ASP A 50 9.75 33.01 23.63
CA ASP A 50 9.06 31.87 24.21
C ASP A 50 7.61 31.98 23.75
N ASP A 51 7.37 31.67 22.46
CA ASP A 51 6.05 31.48 21.89
C ASP A 51 5.50 30.27 22.64
N ASP A 52 4.63 30.61 23.59
CA ASP A 52 3.73 29.77 24.34
C ASP A 52 3.71 28.32 23.86
N LEU A 53 4.49 27.46 24.54
CA LEU A 53 4.29 26.03 24.47
C LEU A 53 2.93 25.78 25.14
N ASP A 54 1.87 25.76 24.32
CA ASP A 54 0.50 25.59 24.76
C ASP A 54 0.41 24.26 25.54
N PRO A 55 0.12 24.27 26.85
CA PRO A 55 0.06 23.05 27.65
C PRO A 55 -1.01 22.06 27.16
N ASP A 56 -1.92 22.47 26.28
CA ASP A 56 -2.90 21.59 25.63
C ASP A 56 -2.29 20.69 24.52
N ASP A 57 -1.09 21.00 24.01
CA ASP A 57 -0.38 20.12 23.04
C ASP A 57 0.30 18.91 23.72
N LEU A 58 0.39 18.89 25.05
CA LEU A 58 0.87 17.76 25.83
C LEU A 58 -0.16 16.64 25.99
N ASP A 59 -1.42 16.89 25.58
CA ASP A 59 -2.55 15.94 25.68
C ASP A 59 -3.16 15.58 24.31
N LEU A 60 -2.46 15.82 23.20
CA LEU A 60 -2.87 15.22 21.93
C LEU A 60 -2.64 13.70 21.97
N PRO A 61 -3.70 12.87 21.86
CA PRO A 61 -3.54 11.43 21.81
C PRO A 61 -2.55 11.08 20.70
N VAL A 62 -1.54 10.26 21.02
CA VAL A 62 -0.47 9.74 20.15
C VAL A 62 -1.05 8.97 18.95
N ALA A 63 -1.74 9.66 18.05
CA ALA A 63 -2.59 9.07 17.02
C ALA A 63 -2.44 9.76 15.66
N ASN A 64 -1.52 10.71 15.51
CA ASN A 64 -1.03 11.12 14.20
C ASN A 64 0.34 10.48 13.91
N ARG A 65 0.37 9.16 13.77
CA ARG A 65 1.44 8.54 12.99
C ARG A 65 0.98 8.58 11.54
N ASP A 66 1.51 9.55 10.79
CA ASP A 66 1.59 9.45 9.33
C ASP A 66 2.06 8.03 8.97
N MET A 67 1.56 7.47 7.88
CA MET A 67 1.86 6.07 7.56
C MET A 67 3.32 5.97 7.12
N SER A 68 4.20 5.72 8.09
CA SER A 68 5.64 5.66 7.84
C SER A 68 5.94 4.62 6.76
N GLY A 69 6.90 4.93 5.87
CA GLY A 69 7.33 4.02 4.80
C GLY A 69 7.54 2.56 5.25
N PRO A 70 8.14 2.30 6.43
CA PRO A 70 8.29 0.94 6.95
C PRO A 70 6.97 0.23 7.30
N ALA A 71 6.00 0.94 7.87
CA ALA A 71 4.69 0.36 8.20
C ALA A 71 3.93 -0.05 6.92
N MET A 72 3.98 0.80 5.89
CA MET A 72 3.44 0.48 4.57
C MET A 72 4.17 -0.70 3.94
N GLY A 73 5.50 -0.77 4.05
CA GLY A 73 6.32 -1.88 3.55
C GLY A 73 5.89 -3.23 4.13
N TRP A 74 5.75 -3.33 5.45
CA TRP A 74 5.26 -4.55 6.12
C TRP A 74 3.85 -4.94 5.70
N LEU A 75 2.96 -3.96 5.52
CA LEU A 75 1.59 -4.18 5.09
C LEU A 75 1.53 -4.79 3.69
N LEU A 76 2.28 -4.22 2.74
CA LEU A 76 2.36 -4.72 1.37
C LEU A 76 2.93 -6.14 1.33
N ILE A 77 3.96 -6.43 2.13
CA ILE A 77 4.53 -7.78 2.23
C ILE A 77 3.50 -8.77 2.79
N ALA A 78 2.85 -8.44 3.91
CA ALA A 78 1.94 -9.35 4.58
C ALA A 78 0.75 -9.72 3.68
N PHE A 79 0.01 -8.74 3.17
CA PHE A 79 -1.14 -9.00 2.31
C PHE A 79 -0.71 -9.49 0.92
N GLY A 80 0.44 -9.03 0.40
CA GLY A 80 1.01 -9.53 -0.84
C GLY A 80 1.33 -11.02 -0.77
N LEU A 81 1.98 -11.49 0.29
CA LEU A 81 2.30 -12.90 0.49
C LEU A 81 1.04 -13.75 0.69
N VAL A 82 0.09 -13.30 1.52
CA VAL A 82 -1.19 -14.01 1.72
C VAL A 82 -1.94 -14.17 0.40
N GLY A 83 -2.07 -13.09 -0.38
CA GLY A 83 -2.71 -13.12 -1.70
C GLY A 83 -1.94 -13.99 -2.70
N PHE A 84 -0.61 -13.96 -2.67
CA PHE A 84 0.24 -14.78 -3.54
C PHE A 84 0.07 -16.27 -3.26
N VAL A 85 0.14 -16.68 -1.99
CA VAL A 85 -0.03 -18.08 -1.58
C VAL A 85 -1.41 -18.59 -1.97
N ALA A 86 -2.46 -17.81 -1.72
CA ALA A 86 -3.81 -18.17 -2.16
C ALA A 86 -3.89 -18.30 -3.69
N SER A 87 -3.36 -17.33 -4.44
CA SER A 87 -3.39 -17.35 -5.92
C SER A 87 -2.63 -18.54 -6.51
N ILE A 88 -1.46 -18.88 -5.97
CA ILE A 88 -0.72 -20.08 -6.36
C ILE A 88 -1.51 -21.33 -6.04
N ALA A 89 -2.10 -21.43 -4.86
CA ALA A 89 -2.91 -22.59 -4.48
C ALA A 89 -4.08 -22.77 -5.46
N LEU A 90 -4.81 -21.71 -5.82
CA LEU A 90 -5.83 -21.79 -6.88
C LEU A 90 -5.23 -22.22 -8.23
N ALA A 91 -4.09 -21.67 -8.64
CA ALA A 91 -3.48 -22.03 -9.91
C ALA A 91 -3.13 -23.52 -9.97
N ILE A 92 -2.60 -24.07 -8.87
CA ILE A 92 -2.29 -25.50 -8.72
C ILE A 92 -3.57 -26.33 -8.78
N GLU A 93 -4.62 -25.96 -8.04
CA GLU A 93 -5.90 -26.67 -8.08
C GLU A 93 -6.51 -26.67 -9.48
N LYS A 94 -6.38 -25.57 -10.22
CA LYS A 94 -6.85 -25.49 -11.62
C LYS A 94 -6.11 -26.49 -12.48
N PHE A 95 -4.80 -26.55 -12.31
CA PHE A 95 -3.93 -27.42 -13.10
C PHE A 95 -4.18 -28.90 -12.81
N LEU A 96 -4.37 -29.26 -11.53
CA LEU A 96 -4.74 -30.61 -11.12
C LEU A 96 -6.08 -31.03 -11.70
N LYS A 97 -7.08 -30.14 -11.69
CA LYS A 97 -8.41 -30.40 -12.27
C LYS A 97 -8.37 -30.56 -13.80
N LEU A 98 -7.52 -29.80 -14.48
CA LEU A 98 -7.28 -29.94 -15.92
C LEU A 98 -6.59 -31.26 -16.26
N SER A 99 -5.69 -31.73 -15.40
CA SER A 99 -4.95 -32.98 -15.59
C SER A 99 -5.79 -34.22 -15.25
N ASN A 100 -6.63 -34.13 -14.22
CA ASN A 100 -7.55 -35.17 -13.81
C ASN A 100 -8.94 -34.56 -13.52
N PRO A 101 -9.93 -34.76 -14.42
CA PRO A 101 -11.29 -34.24 -14.23
C PRO A 101 -11.97 -34.71 -12.94
N ASN A 102 -11.55 -35.85 -12.38
CA ASN A 102 -12.09 -36.40 -11.13
C ASN A 102 -11.37 -35.86 -9.88
N HIS A 103 -10.38 -34.97 -10.02
CA HIS A 103 -9.71 -34.33 -8.88
C HIS A 103 -10.69 -33.48 -8.08
N VAL A 104 -10.72 -33.67 -6.77
CA VAL A 104 -11.50 -32.85 -5.84
C VAL A 104 -10.55 -31.81 -5.26
N ALA A 105 -10.87 -30.53 -5.47
CA ALA A 105 -10.01 -29.44 -5.00
C ALA A 105 -9.97 -29.42 -3.47
N SER A 106 -8.81 -29.12 -2.88
CA SER A 106 -8.67 -29.07 -1.41
C SER A 106 -9.53 -27.98 -0.75
N CYS A 107 -9.92 -26.98 -1.52
CA CYS A 107 -10.81 -25.90 -1.09
C CYS A 107 -12.32 -26.22 -1.32
N SER A 108 -12.65 -27.41 -1.81
CA SER A 108 -14.02 -27.94 -1.91
C SER A 108 -14.33 -28.76 -0.65
N ILE A 109 -15.03 -28.14 0.30
CA ILE A 109 -15.23 -28.69 1.65
C ILE A 109 -16.67 -29.18 1.82
N ASN A 110 -17.63 -28.42 1.28
CA ASN A 110 -19.05 -28.73 1.37
C ASN A 110 -19.78 -28.09 0.19
N ILE A 111 -21.09 -28.35 0.13
CA ILE A 111 -21.95 -27.85 -0.96
C ILE A 111 -22.00 -26.33 -1.09
N PHE A 112 -21.69 -25.54 -0.06
CA PHE A 112 -21.66 -24.06 -0.13
C PHE A 112 -20.24 -23.54 -0.33
N LEU A 113 -19.24 -24.29 0.16
CA LEU A 113 -17.82 -24.00 0.04
C LEU A 113 -17.20 -24.89 -1.03
N ASP A 114 -17.40 -24.53 -2.29
CA ASP A 114 -16.91 -25.27 -3.45
C ASP A 114 -16.18 -24.36 -4.45
N CYS A 115 -14.99 -24.81 -4.85
CA CYS A 115 -14.15 -24.17 -5.85
C CYS A 115 -14.45 -24.62 -7.27
N ALA A 116 -15.04 -25.81 -7.46
CA ALA A 116 -15.20 -26.43 -8.77
C ALA A 116 -16.05 -25.57 -9.71
N ASP A 117 -17.20 -25.08 -9.24
CA ASP A 117 -18.11 -24.25 -10.02
C ASP A 117 -17.45 -22.93 -10.44
N ALA A 118 -16.77 -22.27 -9.51
CA ALA A 118 -16.08 -21.01 -9.77
C ALA A 118 -14.98 -21.19 -10.84
N MET A 119 -14.24 -22.30 -10.78
CA MET A 119 -13.17 -22.58 -11.73
C MET A 119 -13.66 -23.04 -13.10
N ALA A 120 -14.79 -23.74 -13.18
CA ALA A 120 -15.38 -24.20 -14.43
C ALA A 120 -16.11 -23.07 -15.18
N SER A 121 -16.53 -22.04 -14.45
CA SER A 121 -17.23 -20.88 -14.99
C SER A 121 -16.37 -20.06 -15.96
N TRP A 122 -17.01 -19.39 -16.93
CA TRP A 122 -16.33 -18.48 -17.85
C TRP A 122 -15.77 -17.26 -17.10
N GLN A 123 -16.41 -16.87 -15.99
CA GLN A 123 -15.97 -15.78 -15.12
C GLN A 123 -14.62 -16.10 -14.46
N GLY A 124 -14.30 -17.37 -14.28
CA GLY A 124 -12.99 -17.86 -13.81
C GLY A 124 -11.85 -17.71 -14.83
N ALA A 125 -12.15 -17.32 -16.08
CA ALA A 125 -11.17 -17.12 -17.14
C ALA A 125 -11.47 -15.83 -17.96
N LEU A 126 -11.60 -14.70 -17.26
CA LEU A 126 -12.12 -13.44 -17.83
C LEU A 126 -11.31 -12.92 -19.02
N LEU A 127 -9.99 -13.11 -18.97
CA LEU A 127 -9.05 -12.64 -19.98
C LEU A 127 -8.64 -13.75 -20.96
N GLY A 128 -9.42 -14.83 -21.05
CA GLY A 128 -9.13 -16.01 -21.87
C GLY A 128 -8.15 -16.99 -21.22
N PHE A 129 -7.64 -16.68 -20.03
CA PHE A 129 -6.81 -17.56 -19.21
C PHE A 129 -7.33 -17.57 -17.76
N PRO A 130 -7.02 -18.61 -16.96
CA PRO A 130 -7.50 -18.69 -15.58
C PRO A 130 -7.08 -17.48 -14.74
N ASN A 131 -8.06 -16.84 -14.10
CA ASN A 131 -7.84 -15.65 -13.26
C ASN A 131 -6.75 -15.80 -12.17
N PRO A 132 -6.52 -16.99 -11.55
CA PRO A 132 -5.44 -17.14 -10.56
C PRO A 132 -4.07 -16.68 -11.05
N PHE A 133 -3.78 -16.79 -12.35
CA PHE A 133 -2.51 -16.34 -12.92
C PHE A 133 -2.32 -14.82 -12.83
N ILE A 134 -3.41 -14.04 -12.82
CA ILE A 134 -3.34 -12.59 -12.59
C ILE A 134 -2.76 -12.32 -11.20
N GLY A 135 -3.24 -13.04 -10.19
CA GLY A 135 -2.74 -12.94 -8.82
C GLY A 135 -1.28 -13.38 -8.70
N VAL A 136 -0.92 -14.51 -9.34
CA VAL A 136 0.46 -15.01 -9.37
C VAL A 136 1.43 -13.99 -9.99
N ALA A 137 0.99 -13.21 -10.98
CA ALA A 137 1.81 -12.14 -11.57
C ALA A 137 1.83 -10.85 -10.74
N ALA A 138 0.69 -10.44 -10.17
CA ALA A 138 0.53 -9.14 -9.52
C ALA A 138 1.05 -9.11 -8.07
N PHE A 139 0.79 -10.14 -7.27
CA PHE A 139 1.18 -10.15 -5.86
C PHE A 139 2.69 -10.10 -5.62
N PRO A 140 3.56 -10.75 -6.41
CA PRO A 140 5.00 -10.57 -6.30
C PRO A 140 5.43 -9.12 -6.47
N VAL A 141 4.81 -8.37 -7.39
CA VAL A 141 5.09 -6.94 -7.55
C VAL A 141 4.82 -6.21 -6.24
N VAL A 142 3.65 -6.43 -5.63
CA VAL A 142 3.27 -5.84 -4.33
C VAL A 142 4.28 -6.20 -3.22
N VAL A 143 4.68 -7.47 -3.12
CA VAL A 143 5.67 -7.92 -2.14
C VAL A 143 7.01 -7.24 -2.37
N THR A 144 7.48 -7.18 -3.61
CA THR A 144 8.74 -6.50 -3.94
C THR A 144 8.68 -5.01 -3.65
N THR A 145 7.55 -4.34 -3.89
CA THR A 145 7.34 -2.95 -3.46
C THR A 145 7.54 -2.80 -1.97
N GLY A 146 6.93 -3.69 -1.18
CA GLY A 146 7.06 -3.64 0.28
C GLY A 146 8.50 -3.84 0.76
N VAL A 147 9.23 -4.77 0.16
CA VAL A 147 10.66 -4.98 0.44
C VAL A 147 11.48 -3.73 0.10
N VAL A 148 11.24 -3.11 -1.06
CA VAL A 148 11.92 -1.87 -1.48
C VAL A 148 11.67 -0.73 -0.48
N LEU A 149 10.45 -0.60 0.05
CA LEU A 149 10.13 0.38 1.09
C LEU A 149 10.85 0.09 2.42
N LEU A 150 10.97 -1.18 2.81
CA LEU A 150 11.71 -1.57 4.01
C LEU A 150 13.21 -1.29 3.91
N LEU A 151 13.77 -1.27 2.70
CA LEU A 151 15.15 -0.86 2.43
C LEU A 151 15.33 0.67 2.51
N GLY A 152 14.28 1.44 2.78
CA GLY A 152 14.33 2.90 2.89
C GLY A 152 14.33 3.63 1.54
N VAL A 153 14.01 2.94 0.45
CA VAL A 153 13.96 3.55 -0.89
C VAL A 153 12.67 4.35 -1.06
N THR A 154 12.81 5.62 -1.42
CA THR A 154 11.68 6.47 -1.76
C THR A 154 11.25 6.23 -3.20
N LEU A 155 9.99 5.79 -3.40
CA LEU A 155 9.44 5.52 -4.72
C LEU A 155 8.88 6.80 -5.37
N PRO A 156 9.04 6.98 -6.70
CA PRO A 156 8.53 8.15 -7.39
C PRO A 156 6.99 8.15 -7.49
N ARG A 157 6.39 9.34 -7.66
CA ARG A 157 4.93 9.54 -7.69
C ARG A 157 4.20 8.69 -8.75
N TRP A 158 4.81 8.49 -9.93
CA TRP A 158 4.21 7.69 -11.00
C TRP A 158 4.04 6.23 -10.60
N TYR A 159 4.99 5.69 -9.83
CA TYR A 159 4.94 4.29 -9.38
C TYR A 159 3.76 4.10 -8.42
N TRP A 160 3.56 5.04 -7.50
CA TRP A 160 2.41 5.03 -6.60
C TRP A 160 1.07 5.13 -7.33
N LEU A 161 0.99 5.92 -8.41
CA LEU A 161 -0.19 5.98 -9.27
C LEU A 161 -0.45 4.64 -9.97
N CYS A 162 0.59 4.00 -10.51
CA CYS A 162 0.48 2.67 -11.12
C CYS A 162 0.05 1.61 -10.10
N LEU A 163 0.63 1.61 -8.90
CA LEU A 163 0.27 0.69 -7.83
C LEU A 163 -1.18 0.90 -7.40
N PHE A 164 -1.60 2.15 -7.20
CA PHE A 164 -2.97 2.49 -6.87
C PHE A 164 -3.94 2.03 -7.96
N ALA A 165 -3.67 2.36 -9.22
CA ALA A 165 -4.47 1.89 -10.37
C ALA A 165 -4.56 0.36 -10.43
N GLY A 166 -3.45 -0.34 -10.18
CA GLY A 166 -3.41 -1.80 -10.07
C GLY A 166 -4.30 -2.32 -8.95
N THR A 167 -4.25 -1.72 -7.76
CA THR A 167 -5.13 -2.11 -6.64
C THR A 167 -6.61 -1.80 -6.88
N VAL A 168 -6.93 -0.71 -7.61
CA VAL A 168 -8.29 -0.40 -8.05
C VAL A 168 -8.80 -1.46 -9.02
N ALA A 169 -7.98 -1.82 -10.02
CA ALA A 169 -8.33 -2.88 -10.97
C ALA A 169 -8.52 -4.23 -10.28
N ALA A 170 -7.65 -4.57 -9.33
CA ALA A 170 -7.77 -5.77 -8.52
C ALA A 170 -9.05 -5.76 -7.67
N LEU A 171 -9.38 -4.65 -7.03
CA LEU A 171 -10.61 -4.51 -6.26
C LEU A 171 -11.86 -4.66 -7.16
N GLY A 172 -11.85 -4.05 -8.34
CA GLY A 172 -12.93 -4.21 -9.32
C GLY A 172 -13.15 -5.66 -9.73
N LEU A 173 -12.06 -6.39 -10.01
CA LEU A 173 -12.11 -7.82 -10.29
C LEU A 173 -12.65 -8.62 -9.10
N VAL A 174 -12.21 -8.30 -7.87
CA VAL A 174 -12.70 -8.95 -6.64
C VAL A 174 -14.19 -8.72 -6.45
N ILE A 175 -14.69 -7.48 -6.61
CA ILE A 175 -16.12 -7.16 -6.51
C ILE A 175 -16.92 -7.94 -7.55
N PHE A 176 -16.43 -8.00 -8.79
CA PHE A 176 -17.06 -8.79 -9.85
C PHE A 176 -17.13 -10.28 -9.51
N LEU A 177 -16.06 -10.85 -8.97
CA LEU A 177 -16.00 -12.26 -8.57
C LEU A 177 -16.86 -12.57 -7.35
N ILE A 178 -16.92 -11.66 -6.37
CA ILE A 178 -17.83 -11.74 -5.22
C ILE A 178 -19.27 -11.80 -5.72
N TYR A 179 -19.65 -10.84 -6.55
CA TYR A 179 -21.00 -10.78 -7.14
C TYR A 179 -21.35 -12.06 -7.89
N THR A 180 -20.45 -12.53 -8.75
CA THR A 180 -20.67 -13.74 -9.54
C THR A 180 -20.81 -14.98 -8.64
N SER A 181 -19.91 -15.14 -7.66
CA SER A 181 -19.91 -16.32 -6.77
C SER A 181 -21.21 -16.42 -5.96
N VAL A 182 -21.65 -15.28 -5.42
CA VAL A 182 -22.79 -15.23 -4.50
C VAL A 182 -24.13 -15.16 -5.25
N SER A 183 -24.24 -14.30 -6.27
CA SER A 183 -25.51 -14.03 -6.95
C SER A 183 -25.79 -14.97 -8.13
N VAL A 184 -24.77 -15.57 -8.73
CA VAL A 184 -24.92 -16.42 -9.94
C VAL A 184 -24.68 -17.89 -9.62
N LEU A 185 -23.57 -18.21 -8.94
CA LEU A 185 -23.22 -19.61 -8.62
C LEU A 185 -23.90 -20.10 -7.33
N GLY A 186 -24.10 -19.21 -6.35
CA GLY A 186 -24.58 -19.59 -5.02
C GLY A 186 -23.57 -20.45 -4.24
N LYS A 187 -22.26 -20.27 -4.51
CA LYS A 187 -21.15 -21.02 -3.90
C LYS A 187 -20.01 -20.05 -3.57
N LEU A 188 -19.23 -20.35 -2.53
CA LEU A 188 -18.03 -19.57 -2.22
C LEU A 188 -16.78 -20.44 -2.21
N CYS A 189 -15.70 -19.93 -2.80
CA CYS A 189 -14.39 -20.57 -2.76
C CYS A 189 -13.57 -20.00 -1.58
N PRO A 190 -13.12 -20.82 -0.60
CA PRO A 190 -12.31 -20.36 0.52
C PRO A 190 -11.03 -19.63 0.09
N TYR A 191 -10.34 -20.13 -0.93
CA TYR A 191 -9.12 -19.47 -1.39
C TYR A 191 -9.40 -18.14 -2.10
N CYS A 192 -10.51 -18.02 -2.84
CA CYS A 192 -10.95 -16.73 -3.39
C CYS A 192 -11.20 -15.72 -2.27
N MET A 193 -11.87 -16.13 -1.18
CA MET A 193 -12.09 -15.24 -0.03
C MET A 193 -10.78 -14.74 0.57
N VAL A 194 -9.74 -15.58 0.63
CA VAL A 194 -8.42 -15.15 1.09
C VAL A 194 -7.83 -14.08 0.16
N VAL A 195 -7.97 -14.23 -1.16
CA VAL A 195 -7.57 -13.19 -2.12
C VAL A 195 -8.38 -11.91 -1.90
N TRP A 196 -9.69 -12.00 -1.65
CA TRP A 196 -10.54 -10.84 -1.36
C TRP A 196 -10.06 -10.11 -0.11
N ALA A 197 -9.78 -10.86 0.96
CA ALA A 197 -9.25 -10.35 2.22
C ALA A 197 -7.83 -9.77 2.09
N ALA A 198 -7.05 -10.16 1.08
CA ALA A 198 -5.76 -9.54 0.80
C ALA A 198 -5.90 -8.24 -0.01
N VAL A 199 -6.75 -8.24 -1.04
CA VAL A 199 -6.91 -7.11 -1.97
C VAL A 199 -7.56 -5.90 -1.31
N ILE A 200 -8.57 -6.11 -0.45
CA ILE A 200 -9.31 -5.02 0.20
C ILE A 200 -8.37 -4.11 1.03
N PRO A 201 -7.53 -4.64 1.95
CA PRO A 201 -6.56 -3.83 2.68
C PRO A 201 -5.52 -3.20 1.76
N LEU A 202 -5.01 -3.94 0.76
CA LEU A 202 -4.03 -3.40 -0.19
C LEU A 202 -4.56 -2.14 -0.86
N PHE A 203 -5.77 -2.18 -1.42
CA PHE A 203 -6.43 -1.01 -1.99
C PHE A 203 -6.65 0.09 -0.96
N TRP A 204 -7.14 -0.25 0.22
CA TRP A 204 -7.49 0.74 1.23
C TRP A 204 -6.27 1.53 1.71
N PHE A 205 -5.18 0.84 2.01
CA PHE A 205 -3.97 1.48 2.50
C PHE A 205 -3.18 2.17 1.38
N THR A 206 -3.21 1.68 0.13
CA THR A 206 -2.66 2.43 -1.00
C THR A 206 -3.46 3.70 -1.27
N LEU A 207 -4.79 3.69 -1.11
CA LEU A 207 -5.63 4.89 -1.20
C LEU A 207 -5.26 5.91 -0.11
N VAL A 208 -5.22 5.46 1.14
CA VAL A 208 -4.90 6.33 2.28
C VAL A 208 -3.48 6.92 2.13
N TYR A 209 -2.51 6.14 1.66
CA TYR A 209 -1.17 6.60 1.34
C TYR A 209 -1.16 7.61 0.18
N ALA A 210 -1.84 7.32 -0.93
CA ALA A 210 -1.94 8.26 -2.06
C ALA A 210 -2.59 9.60 -1.66
N VAL A 211 -3.55 9.58 -0.73
CA VAL A 211 -4.16 10.79 -0.16
C VAL A 211 -3.19 11.53 0.77
N GLN A 212 -2.40 10.83 1.59
CA GLN A 212 -1.37 11.40 2.49
C GLN A 212 -0.19 12.05 1.76
N GLU A 213 0.15 11.57 0.57
CA GLU A 213 1.28 12.09 -0.20
C GLU A 213 0.83 13.18 -1.21
N ARG A 214 -0.44 13.61 -1.12
CA ARG A 214 -1.11 14.55 -2.05
C ARG A 214 -0.98 14.07 -3.51
N VAL A 215 -0.93 12.75 -3.70
CA VAL A 215 -1.04 12.12 -5.02
C VAL A 215 -2.46 12.35 -5.56
N ILE A 216 -3.45 12.24 -4.66
CA ILE A 216 -4.85 12.58 -4.89
C ILE A 216 -5.19 13.79 -4.02
N THR A 217 -5.70 14.87 -4.63
CA THR A 217 -6.10 16.09 -3.93
C THR A 217 -7.52 15.94 -3.39
N VAL A 218 -7.67 15.98 -2.07
CA VAL A 218 -8.94 15.98 -1.34
C VAL A 218 -8.92 17.09 -0.29
N SER A 219 -10.09 17.49 0.22
CA SER A 219 -10.18 18.51 1.28
C SER A 219 -9.46 18.07 2.56
N ASP A 220 -8.90 19.03 3.30
CA ASP A 220 -8.09 18.75 4.49
C ASP A 220 -8.90 18.04 5.59
N GLY A 221 -10.19 18.38 5.72
CA GLY A 221 -11.11 17.70 6.64
C GLY A 221 -11.32 16.23 6.29
N LEU A 222 -11.50 15.91 5.00
CA LEU A 222 -11.69 14.53 4.54
C LEU A 222 -10.40 13.72 4.70
N ARG A 223 -9.25 14.31 4.38
CA ARG A 223 -7.93 13.70 4.59
C ARG A 223 -7.73 13.32 6.06
N SER A 224 -7.94 14.26 6.97
CA SER A 224 -7.76 14.05 8.41
C SER A 224 -8.68 12.94 8.94
N ALA A 225 -9.94 12.92 8.49
CA ALA A 225 -10.89 11.88 8.86
C ALA A 225 -10.47 10.49 8.33
N LEU A 226 -10.02 10.40 7.07
CA LEU A 226 -9.64 9.14 6.43
C LEU A 226 -8.41 8.51 7.09
N VAL A 227 -7.39 9.32 7.37
CA VAL A 227 -6.14 8.86 8.00
C VAL A 227 -6.39 8.42 9.44
N ARG A 228 -7.19 9.17 10.20
CA ARG A 228 -7.50 8.88 11.61
C ARG A 228 -8.36 7.64 11.75
N ASN A 229 -9.39 7.51 10.92
CA ASN A 229 -10.36 6.41 11.01
C ASN A 229 -10.01 5.23 10.09
N ARG A 230 -8.79 5.17 9.54
CA ARG A 230 -8.39 4.17 8.52
C ARG A 230 -8.70 2.72 8.93
N VAL A 231 -8.47 2.34 10.17
CA VAL A 231 -8.76 0.96 10.63
C VAL A 231 -10.27 0.74 10.80
N VAL A 232 -10.98 1.71 11.39
CA VAL A 232 -12.44 1.64 11.56
C VAL A 232 -13.15 1.54 10.22
N LEU A 233 -12.72 2.33 9.23
CA LEU A 233 -13.26 2.31 7.87
C LEU A 233 -12.97 0.98 7.18
N LEU A 234 -11.78 0.40 7.36
CA LEU A 234 -11.46 -0.93 6.84
C LEU A 234 -12.34 -2.01 7.47
N VAL A 235 -12.51 -1.99 8.79
CA VAL A 235 -13.39 -2.92 9.52
C VAL A 235 -14.84 -2.74 9.06
N GLY A 236 -15.30 -1.50 8.88
CA GLY A 236 -16.62 -1.19 8.33
C GLY A 236 -16.80 -1.75 6.91
N LEU A 237 -15.79 -1.62 6.05
CA LEU A 237 -15.81 -2.19 4.70
C LEU A 237 -15.93 -3.71 4.73
N TYR A 238 -15.19 -4.39 5.61
CA TYR A 238 -15.35 -5.83 5.83
C TYR A 238 -16.74 -6.20 6.34
N ALA A 239 -17.26 -5.45 7.31
CA ALA A 239 -18.59 -5.69 7.85
C ALA A 239 -19.66 -5.54 6.77
N VAL A 240 -19.55 -4.55 5.89
CA VAL A 240 -20.45 -4.37 4.74
C VAL A 240 -20.36 -5.55 3.78
N VAL A 241 -19.15 -5.98 3.41
CA VAL A 241 -18.97 -7.15 2.53
C VAL A 241 -19.56 -8.41 3.14
N VAL A 242 -19.27 -8.69 4.41
CA VAL A 242 -19.80 -9.87 5.12
C VAL A 242 -21.31 -9.80 5.25
N ALA A 243 -21.86 -8.65 5.65
CA ALA A 243 -23.31 -8.46 5.75
C ALA A 243 -23.99 -8.68 4.40
N TRP A 244 -23.43 -8.14 3.30
CA TRP A 244 -23.94 -8.36 1.96
C TRP A 244 -23.92 -9.84 1.57
N VAL A 245 -22.80 -10.55 1.81
CA VAL A 245 -22.71 -12.00 1.55
C VAL A 245 -23.78 -12.75 2.35
N LEU A 246 -23.95 -12.47 3.64
CA LEU A 246 -24.93 -13.14 4.49
C LEU A 246 -26.38 -12.86 4.07
N ILE A 247 -26.69 -11.63 3.66
CA ILE A 247 -28.03 -11.26 3.17
C ILE A 247 -28.38 -12.03 1.91
N VAL A 248 -27.43 -12.17 0.97
CA VAL A 248 -27.69 -12.83 -0.32
C VAL A 248 -27.65 -14.36 -0.21
N MET A 249 -26.72 -14.93 0.57
CA MET A 249 -26.63 -16.39 0.79
C MET A 249 -27.61 -16.93 1.83
N GLY A 250 -28.11 -16.07 2.73
CA GLY A 250 -28.99 -16.46 3.82
C GLY A 250 -30.21 -17.29 3.39
N PRO A 251 -30.96 -16.88 2.34
CA PRO A 251 -32.08 -17.65 1.81
C PRO A 251 -31.67 -19.05 1.33
N ALA A 252 -30.58 -19.15 0.56
CA ALA A 252 -30.09 -20.42 0.03
C ALA A 252 -29.68 -21.41 1.14
N ILE A 253 -29.09 -20.90 2.22
CA ILE A 253 -28.73 -21.69 3.40
C ILE A 253 -30.00 -22.12 4.17
N ALA A 254 -30.94 -21.20 4.38
CA ALA A 254 -32.17 -21.47 5.11
C ALA A 254 -33.05 -22.52 4.41
N ASP A 255 -33.14 -22.46 3.08
CA ASP A 255 -33.90 -23.42 2.29
C ASP A 255 -33.29 -24.83 2.39
N HIS A 256 -31.96 -24.93 2.38
CA HIS A 256 -31.30 -26.23 2.50
C HIS A 256 -31.48 -26.86 3.88
N ILE A 257 -31.47 -26.07 4.96
CA ILE A 257 -31.73 -26.54 6.34
C ILE A 257 -33.19 -27.00 6.49
N ARG A 258 -34.14 -26.39 5.78
CA ARG A 258 -35.56 -26.80 5.82
C ARG A 258 -35.84 -28.10 5.08
N MET A 259 -35.02 -28.46 4.10
CA MET A 259 -35.21 -29.66 3.26
C MET A 259 -34.43 -30.89 3.75
N SER A 260 -33.45 -30.72 4.63
CA SER A 260 -32.68 -31.79 5.29
C SER A 260 -33.31 -32.25 6.60
#